data_AF-A0A0F8X225-F1
#
_entry.id   AF-A0A0F8X225-F1
#
_cell.length_a   1.000
_cell.length_b   1.000
_cell.length_c   1.000
_cell.angle_alpha   90.00
_cell.angle_beta   90.00
_cell.angle_gamma   90.00
#
_symmetry.space_group_name_H-M   'P 1'
#
loop_
_entity.id
_entity.type
_entity.pdbx_description
1 polymer ?
#
loop_
_entity_poly.entity_id
_entity_poly.type
_entity_poly.pdbx_seq_one_letter_code
_entity_poly.pdbx_strand_id
1 'polypeptide(L)'
;LDERYPLYFEETDLCYRILQKGFVIAYVPSAEIIHYGGQSSMQLGKAMYSLYYRSLFMYYDKFGSSRRVRRARIAVFIGAVVRCFLLFFGSLRNVKSLAMHFNSCLSIARVACGRIDDKSGL
;
A
#
# COMPACT_ATOMS: atom_id res chain seq x y z
N LEU A 1 19.37 -0.17 2.11
CA LEU A 1 17.93 0.00 1.81
C LEU A 1 17.49 1.33 2.41
N ASP A 2 16.35 1.91 2.03
CA ASP A 2 15.84 3.11 2.72
C ASP A 2 14.96 2.67 3.89
N GLU A 3 15.49 2.74 5.11
CA GLU A 3 14.85 2.22 6.34
C GLU A 3 13.61 3.02 6.76
N ARG A 4 13.32 4.14 6.07
CA ARG A 4 12.12 4.94 6.32
C ARG A 4 10.85 4.21 5.86
N TYR A 5 10.97 3.25 4.93
CA TYR A 5 9.84 2.39 4.54
C TYR A 5 9.67 1.26 5.56
N PRO A 6 8.55 1.20 6.30
CA PRO A 6 8.31 0.10 7.23
C PRO A 6 8.02 -1.23 6.49
N LEU A 7 7.38 -1.16 5.32
CA LEU A 7 7.12 -2.28 4.41
C LEU A 7 6.55 -1.75 3.09
N TYR A 8 6.79 -2.45 1.98
CA TYR A 8 6.43 -2.08 0.61
C TYR A 8 7.21 -0.86 0.08
N PHE A 9 7.53 -0.91 -1.21
CA PHE A 9 8.22 0.16 -1.95
C PHE A 9 9.69 0.38 -1.57
N GLU A 10 10.23 -0.33 -0.58
CA GLU A 10 11.66 -0.31 -0.25
C GLU A 10 12.51 -0.88 -1.40
N GLU A 11 12.04 -1.96 -2.01
CA GLU A 11 12.66 -2.60 -3.17
C GLU A 11 12.44 -1.76 -4.43
N THR A 12 11.24 -1.20 -4.61
CA THR A 12 10.93 -0.32 -5.74
C THR A 12 11.82 0.93 -5.72
N ASP A 13 12.01 1.57 -4.57
CA ASP A 13 12.96 2.67 -4.37
C ASP A 13 14.39 2.24 -4.70
N LEU A 14 14.84 1.09 -4.19
CA LEU A 14 16.18 0.58 -4.47
C LEU A 14 16.40 0.38 -5.97
N CYS A 15 15.48 -0.31 -6.65
CA CYS A 15 15.53 -0.54 -8.09
C CYS A 15 15.57 0.77 -8.87
N TYR A 16 14.71 1.73 -8.51
CA TYR A 16 14.70 3.04 -9.16
C TYR A 16 16.04 3.78 -9.01
N ARG A 17 16.63 3.78 -7.80
CA ARG A 17 17.94 4.40 -7.56
C ARG A 17 19.10 3.70 -8.26
N ILE A 18 19.04 2.37 -8.41
CA ILE A 18 20.01 1.59 -9.19
C ILE A 18 19.98 2.05 -10.65
N LEU A 19 18.78 2.14 -11.24
CA LEU A 19 18.60 2.62 -12.62
C LEU A 19 19.06 4.07 -12.79
N GLN A 20 18.75 4.97 -11.85
CA GLN A 20 19.21 6.37 -11.92
C GLN A 20 20.74 6.51 -11.89
N LYS A 21 21.46 5.53 -11.34
CA LYS A 21 22.92 5.50 -11.34
C LYS A 21 23.53 4.88 -12.60
N GLY A 22 22.71 4.51 -13.59
CA GLY A 22 23.17 3.92 -14.85
C GLY A 22 23.50 2.43 -14.76
N PHE A 23 23.17 1.77 -13.64
CA PHE A 23 23.30 0.32 -13.53
C PHE A 23 22.12 -0.38 -14.22
N VAL A 24 22.36 -1.64 -14.59
CA VAL A 24 21.35 -2.52 -15.20
C VAL A 24 20.74 -3.42 -14.13
N ILE A 25 19.43 -3.60 -14.19
CA ILE A 25 18.70 -4.62 -13.43
C ILE A 25 18.40 -5.76 -14.40
N ALA A 26 18.83 -6.98 -14.08
CA ALA A 26 18.64 -8.16 -14.90
C ALA A 26 17.82 -9.22 -14.15
N TYR A 27 17.00 -9.95 -14.89
CA TYR A 27 16.29 -11.13 -14.41
C TYR A 27 17.05 -12.39 -14.84
N VAL A 28 17.22 -13.34 -13.92
CA VAL A 28 17.93 -14.60 -14.18
C VAL A 28 16.89 -15.73 -14.24
N PRO A 29 16.43 -16.14 -15.43
CA PRO A 29 15.35 -17.12 -15.56
C PRO A 29 15.73 -18.53 -15.08
N SER A 30 17.03 -18.83 -15.00
CA SER A 30 17.54 -20.10 -14.47
C SER A 30 17.57 -20.17 -12.95
N ALA A 31 17.32 -19.05 -12.25
CA ALA A 31 17.26 -19.03 -10.80
C ALA A 31 15.84 -19.38 -10.34
N GLU A 32 15.74 -20.41 -9.50
CA GLU A 32 14.47 -20.88 -8.95
C GLU A 32 14.36 -20.53 -7.46
N ILE A 33 13.22 -19.97 -7.06
CA ILE A 33 12.93 -19.57 -5.67
C ILE A 33 11.48 -19.95 -5.36
N ILE A 34 11.27 -20.61 -4.23
CA ILE A 34 9.92 -20.88 -3.71
C ILE A 34 9.49 -19.70 -2.84
N HIS A 35 8.46 -18.97 -3.28
CA HIS A 35 7.86 -17.89 -2.50
C HIS A 35 6.48 -18.31 -1.97
N TYR A 36 6.37 -18.41 -0.65
CA TYR A 36 5.08 -18.64 0.01
C TYR A 36 4.28 -17.33 0.06
N GLY A 37 3.51 -17.09 -1.00
CA GLY A 37 2.75 -15.86 -1.20
C GLY A 37 1.81 -15.53 -0.04
N GLY A 38 1.79 -14.26 0.35
CA GLY A 38 0.84 -13.71 1.31
C GLY A 38 1.07 -14.08 2.78
N GLN A 39 2.05 -14.92 3.12
CA GLN A 39 2.32 -15.32 4.51
C GLN A 39 2.53 -14.13 5.45
N SER A 40 3.38 -13.18 5.07
CA SER A 40 3.62 -11.96 5.87
C SER A 40 2.40 -11.03 5.89
N SER A 41 1.70 -10.89 4.76
CA SER A 41 0.51 -10.04 4.66
C SER A 41 -0.66 -10.57 5.49
N MET A 42 -0.80 -11.89 5.62
CA MET A 42 -1.80 -12.53 6.47
C MET A 42 -1.59 -12.22 7.95
N GLN A 43 -0.34 -12.15 8.41
CA GLN A 43 0.01 -11.79 9.79
C GLN A 43 -0.31 -10.32 10.10
N LEU A 44 -0.13 -9.42 9.13
CA LEU A 44 -0.40 -8.00 9.28
C LEU A 44 -1.90 -7.65 9.20
N GLY A 45 -2.70 -8.51 8.58
CA GLY A 45 -4.13 -8.32 8.42
C GLY A 45 -4.47 -6.95 7.83
N LYS A 46 -5.19 -6.12 8.59
CA LYS A 46 -5.65 -4.80 8.14
C LYS A 46 -4.54 -3.75 8.12
N ALA A 47 -3.54 -3.86 8.99
CA ALA A 47 -2.42 -2.91 9.07
C ALA A 47 -1.63 -2.87 7.75
N MET A 48 -1.68 -3.95 6.98
CA MET A 48 -1.10 -4.06 5.65
C MET A 48 -1.49 -2.90 4.74
N TYR A 49 -2.78 -2.51 4.71
CA TYR A 49 -3.24 -1.41 3.87
C TYR A 49 -2.64 -0.07 4.31
N SER A 50 -2.55 0.18 5.61
CA SER A 50 -1.96 1.41 6.13
C SER A 50 -0.48 1.51 5.79
N LEU A 51 0.27 0.42 5.97
CA LEU A 51 1.69 0.34 5.63
C LEU A 51 1.90 0.55 4.12
N TYR A 52 1.13 -0.14 3.28
CA TYR A 52 1.21 0.00 1.83
C TYR A 52 0.99 1.44 1.36
N TYR A 53 -0.11 2.10 1.79
CA TYR A 53 -0.41 3.46 1.34
C TYR A 53 0.53 4.50 1.96
N ARG A 54 1.02 4.28 3.19
CA ARG A 54 2.06 5.12 3.80
C ARG A 54 3.31 5.09 2.94
N SER A 55 3.82 3.89 2.63
CA SER A 55 5.01 3.70 1.81
C SER A 55 4.82 4.21 0.37
N LEU A 56 3.65 3.99 -0.24
CA LEU A 56 3.33 4.56 -1.55
C LEU A 56 3.44 6.08 -1.57
N PHE A 57 2.87 6.78 -0.57
CA PHE A 57 2.93 8.23 -0.51
C PHE A 57 4.35 8.73 -0.21
N MET A 58 5.13 8.01 0.61
CA MET A 58 6.54 8.31 0.82
C MET A 58 7.35 8.20 -0.48
N TYR A 59 7.11 7.14 -1.26
CA TYR A 59 7.76 6.93 -2.55
C TYR A 59 7.40 8.04 -3.55
N TYR A 60 6.12 8.41 -3.64
CA TYR A 60 5.66 9.50 -4.52
C TYR A 60 6.14 10.88 -4.09
N ASP A 61 6.38 11.09 -2.80
CA ASP A 61 6.96 12.33 -2.31
C ASP A 61 8.45 12.39 -2.66
N LYS A 62 9.18 11.28 -2.45
CA LYS A 62 10.62 11.17 -2.72
C LYS A 62 10.99 11.36 -4.20
N PHE A 63 10.24 10.73 -5.12
CA PHE A 63 10.56 10.74 -6.56
C PHE A 63 9.57 11.52 -7.42
N GLY A 64 8.55 12.10 -6.79
CA GLY A 64 7.52 12.85 -7.48
C GLY A 64 7.49 14.31 -7.08
N SER A 65 6.28 14.84 -6.95
CA SER A 65 6.06 16.19 -6.49
C SER A 65 4.87 16.21 -5.55
N SER A 66 4.80 17.20 -4.66
CA SER A 66 3.70 17.31 -3.70
C SER A 66 2.32 17.36 -4.37
N ARG A 67 2.25 17.86 -5.62
CA ARG A 67 1.05 17.79 -6.46
C ARG A 67 0.66 16.36 -6.83
N ARG A 68 1.62 15.49 -7.18
CA ARG A 68 1.37 14.06 -7.45
C ARG A 68 0.91 13.35 -6.20
N VAL A 69 1.56 13.58 -5.05
CA VAL A 69 1.16 13.00 -3.76
C VAL A 69 -0.27 13.38 -3.41
N ARG A 70 -0.63 14.66 -3.53
CA ARG A 70 -2.00 15.13 -3.28
C ARG A 70 -3.03 14.46 -4.19
N ARG A 71 -2.75 14.37 -5.49
CA ARG A 71 -3.64 13.67 -6.44
C ARG A 71 -3.78 12.19 -6.10
N ALA A 72 -2.69 11.52 -5.73
CA ALA A 72 -2.71 10.12 -5.32
C ALA A 72 -3.56 9.93 -4.05
N ARG A 73 -3.39 10.80 -3.03
CA ARG A 73 -4.23 10.78 -1.82
C ARG A 73 -5.72 10.94 -2.14
N ILE A 74 -6.07 11.91 -2.99
CA ILE A 74 -7.46 12.12 -3.42
C ILE A 74 -8.00 10.88 -4.16
N ALA A 75 -7.24 10.34 -5.11
CA ALA A 75 -7.66 9.16 -5.87
C ALA A 75 -7.85 7.93 -4.98
N VAL A 76 -6.94 7.69 -4.03
CA VAL A 76 -7.04 6.61 -3.05
C VAL A 76 -8.25 6.80 -2.13
N PHE A 77 -8.51 8.03 -1.68
CA PHE A 77 -9.68 8.35 -0.86
C PHE A 77 -10.98 8.09 -1.63
N ILE A 78 -11.11 8.60 -2.85
CA ILE A 78 -12.27 8.37 -3.72
C ILE A 78 -12.45 6.87 -3.94
N GLY A 79 -11.38 6.14 -4.25
CA GLY A 79 -11.42 4.69 -4.43
C GLY A 79 -11.92 3.95 -3.19
N ALA A 80 -11.50 4.37 -1.99
CA ALA A 80 -11.99 3.81 -0.74
C ALA A 80 -13.49 4.07 -0.53
N VAL A 81 -13.96 5.29 -0.81
CA VAL A 81 -15.39 5.66 -0.71
C VAL A 81 -16.23 4.87 -1.71
N VAL A 82 -15.81 4.82 -2.98
CA VAL A 82 -16.51 4.07 -4.04
C VAL A 82 -16.57 2.60 -3.69
N ARG A 83 -15.46 2.00 -3.22
CA ARG A 83 -15.44 0.60 -2.79
C ARG A 83 -16.44 0.35 -1.66
N CYS A 84 -16.48 1.23 -0.66
CA CYS A 84 -17.41 1.10 0.45
C CYS A 84 -18.87 1.28 0.01
N PHE A 85 -19.15 2.20 -0.92
CA PHE A 85 -20.47 2.35 -1.53
C PHE A 85 -20.88 1.07 -2.28
N LEU A 86 -20.05 0.56 -3.18
CA LEU A 86 -20.35 -0.65 -3.95
C LEU A 86 -20.56 -1.88 -3.08
N LEU A 87 -19.82 -2.01 -1.97
CA LEU A 87 -19.99 -3.12 -1.04
C LEU A 87 -21.24 -3.00 -0.18
N PHE A 88 -21.61 -1.78 0.21
CA PHE A 88 -22.86 -1.53 0.93
C PHE A 88 -24.08 -1.91 0.08
N PHE A 89 -24.10 -1.52 -1.19
CA PHE A 89 -25.22 -1.81 -2.09
C PHE A 89 -25.14 -3.22 -2.72
N GLY A 90 -23.94 -3.79 -2.88
CA GLY A 90 -23.72 -5.10 -3.49
C GLY A 90 -23.74 -6.28 -2.52
N SER A 91 -23.62 -6.06 -1.20
CA SER A 91 -23.49 -7.12 -0.19
C SER A 91 -24.49 -6.97 0.94
N LEU A 92 -25.79 -7.06 0.63
CA LEU A 92 -26.86 -7.17 1.63
C LEU A 92 -26.95 -8.56 2.29
N ARG A 93 -26.12 -9.54 1.87
CA ARG A 93 -26.21 -10.95 2.30
C ARG A 93 -25.21 -11.38 3.37
N ASN A 94 -24.16 -10.62 3.69
CA ASN A 94 -23.15 -11.05 4.68
C ASN A 94 -22.51 -9.88 5.47
N VAL A 95 -23.01 -9.65 6.68
CA VAL A 95 -22.60 -8.57 7.59
C VAL A 95 -21.13 -8.65 8.02
N LYS A 96 -20.56 -9.86 8.16
CA LYS A 96 -19.15 -10.02 8.57
C LYS A 96 -18.18 -9.58 7.47
N SER A 97 -18.49 -9.88 6.21
CA SER A 97 -17.73 -9.41 5.04
C SER A 97 -17.82 -7.87 4.94
N LEU A 98 -19.00 -7.30 5.14
CA LEU A 98 -19.21 -5.86 5.10
C LEU A 98 -18.38 -5.12 6.17
N ALA A 99 -18.37 -5.63 7.41
CA ALA A 99 -17.59 -5.04 8.51
C ALA A 99 -16.07 -5.13 8.26
N MET A 100 -15.58 -6.22 7.65
CA MET A 100 -14.16 -6.34 7.29
C MET A 100 -13.75 -5.29 6.26
N HIS A 101 -14.54 -5.15 5.18
CA HIS A 101 -14.23 -4.21 4.11
C HIS A 101 -14.38 -2.73 4.53
N PHE A 102 -15.39 -2.42 5.34
CA PHE A 102 -15.57 -1.06 5.86
C PHE A 102 -14.35 -0.60 6.67
N ASN A 103 -13.83 -1.47 7.54
CA ASN A 103 -12.63 -1.17 8.32
C ASN A 103 -11.39 -0.97 7.43
N SER A 104 -11.24 -1.75 6.37
CA SER A 104 -10.17 -1.54 5.38
C SER A 104 -10.32 -0.20 4.65
N CYS A 105 -11.52 0.17 4.18
CA CYS A 105 -11.75 1.49 3.57
C CYS A 105 -11.39 2.61 4.55
N LEU A 106 -11.79 2.48 5.83
CA LEU A 106 -11.55 3.50 6.85
C LEU A 106 -10.05 3.67 7.12
N SER A 107 -9.30 2.57 7.21
CA SER A 107 -7.85 2.57 7.34
C SER A 107 -7.19 3.32 6.18
N ILE A 108 -7.60 2.99 4.95
CA ILE A 108 -7.08 3.61 3.71
C ILE A 108 -7.42 5.10 3.67
N ALA A 109 -8.66 5.46 3.99
CA ALA A 109 -9.12 6.84 4.01
C ALA A 109 -8.37 7.68 5.05
N ARG A 110 -8.08 7.13 6.24
CA ARG A 110 -7.27 7.80 7.26
C ARG A 110 -5.86 8.10 6.74
N VAL A 111 -5.18 7.12 6.16
CA VAL A 111 -3.84 7.32 5.60
C VAL A 111 -3.86 8.31 4.44
N ALA A 112 -4.87 8.28 3.58
CA ALA A 112 -5.07 9.27 2.51
C ALA A 112 -5.25 10.70 3.04
N CYS A 113 -5.92 10.87 4.19
CA CYS A 113 -6.05 12.15 4.88
C CYS A 113 -4.80 12.56 5.71
N GLY A 114 -3.73 11.75 5.72
CA GLY A 114 -2.52 12.02 6.49
C GLY A 114 -2.60 11.61 7.97
N ARG A 115 -3.66 10.88 8.38
CA ARG A 115 -3.74 10.27 9.71
C ARG A 115 -3.14 8.87 9.64
N ILE A 116 -1.96 8.72 10.23
CA ILE A 116 -1.27 7.42 10.31
C ILE A 116 -1.68 6.78 11.64
N ASP A 117 -2.40 5.67 11.58
CA ASP A 117 -2.70 4.86 12.75
C ASP A 117 -1.41 4.10 13.13
N ASP A 118 -0.66 4.62 14.09
CA ASP A 118 0.61 4.08 14.61
C ASP A 118 0.40 2.85 15.52
N LYS A 119 -0.52 1.96 15.11
CA LYS A 119 -0.89 0.75 15.88
C LYS A 119 -0.26 -0.54 15.34
N SER A 120 0.53 -0.46 14.29
CA SER A 120 1.44 -1.55 13.92
C SER A 120 2.67 -1.38 14.79
N GLY A 121 2.90 -2.23 15.79
CA GLY A 121 4.13 -2.22 16.61
C GLY A 121 5.37 -2.64 15.81
N LEU A 122 5.68 -1.89 14.75
CA LEU A 122 6.85 -1.94 13.89
C LEU A 122 7.48 -0.54 13.86
#